data_AF-A0A7J4G252-F1
#
_entry.id   AF-A0A7J4G252-F1
#
_cell.length_a   1.000
_cell.length_b   1.000
_cell.length_c   1.000
_cell.angle_alpha   90.00
_cell.angle_beta   90.00
_cell.angle_gamma   90.00
#
_symmetry.space_group_name_H-M   'P 1'
#
loop_
_entity.id
_entity.type
_entity.pdbx_description
1 polymer ?
#
loop_
_entity_poly.entity_id
_entity_poly.type
_entity_poly.pdbx_seq_one_letter_code
_entity_poly.pdbx_strand_id
1 'polypeptide(L)'
;NVSIIDCHNSLVNKSFILSPKAVDEIIYAAKDLIDKLKRVDLSVYKIANEKVIPSFVTPQDGLGSNGISIIYYETINASNCIITFDSNNLSPKLKMEVENTLNRLGIDKYVICTTDTHEVTALDLVKGGYRVLGEDEKAFREIIKSIEFVLRRIRKKLRPSDIHFYRHKVLTRVLGYDLIEKLGELSTYGFKMFKRFITFGTFIFLLFISIFPVFTMYI
;
A
#
# COMPACT_ATOMS: atom_id res chain seq x y z
N ASN A 1 22.38 0.45 -14.60
CA ASN A 1 20.91 0.62 -14.64
C ASN A 1 20.47 1.39 -13.42
N VAL A 2 19.53 2.33 -13.56
CA VAL A 2 18.87 3.02 -12.45
C VAL A 2 17.37 2.74 -12.55
N SER A 3 16.76 2.43 -11.42
CA SER A 3 15.32 2.21 -11.30
C SER A 3 14.74 3.27 -10.37
N ILE A 4 13.64 3.88 -10.78
CA ILE A 4 12.83 4.76 -9.93
C ILE A 4 11.69 3.90 -9.38
N ILE A 5 11.51 3.92 -8.07
CA ILE A 5 10.54 3.07 -7.37
C ILE A 5 9.60 3.98 -6.59
N ASP A 6 8.30 3.90 -6.89
CA ASP A 6 7.28 4.42 -5.99
C ASP A 6 7.11 3.44 -4.82
N CYS A 7 7.37 3.91 -3.61
CA CYS A 7 7.37 3.08 -2.42
C CYS A 7 5.99 2.94 -1.78
N HIS A 8 5.03 3.80 -2.15
CA HIS A 8 3.65 3.83 -1.63
C HIS A 8 3.55 3.69 -0.10
N ASN A 9 4.49 4.29 0.64
CA ASN A 9 4.83 3.78 1.97
C ASN A 9 4.08 4.41 3.15
N SER A 10 3.39 5.55 2.97
CA SER A 10 2.58 6.15 4.03
C SER A 10 1.61 7.20 3.52
N LEU A 11 0.42 7.25 4.12
CA LEU A 11 -0.60 8.26 3.88
C LEU A 11 -0.28 9.55 4.64
N VAL A 12 0.52 10.44 4.03
CA VAL A 12 0.77 11.78 4.59
C VAL A 12 -0.18 12.82 3.97
N ASN A 13 -0.62 12.62 2.72
CA ASN A 13 -1.56 13.54 2.07
C ASN A 13 -2.38 12.84 0.97
N LYS A 14 -3.69 13.11 0.89
CA LYS A 14 -4.61 12.37 -0.02
C LYS A 14 -4.53 12.78 -1.49
N SER A 15 -3.83 13.87 -1.80
CA SER A 15 -3.68 14.37 -3.17
C SER A 15 -2.26 14.92 -3.35
N PHE A 16 -1.31 14.03 -3.65
CA PHE A 16 -0.01 14.45 -4.14
C PHE A 16 -0.03 14.36 -5.67
N ILE A 17 0.08 15.51 -6.33
CA ILE A 17 0.27 15.58 -7.78
C ILE A 17 1.75 15.86 -7.98
N LEU A 18 2.44 14.99 -8.73
CA LEU A 18 3.83 15.22 -9.08
C LEU A 18 3.93 16.48 -9.94
N SER A 19 4.56 17.52 -9.40
CA SER A 19 4.81 18.75 -10.17
C SER A 19 5.86 18.49 -11.26
N PRO A 20 5.85 19.23 -12.38
CA PRO A 20 6.91 19.15 -13.38
C PRO A 20 8.32 19.33 -12.79
N LYS A 21 8.45 20.23 -11.81
CA LYS A 21 9.71 20.44 -11.08
C LYS A 21 10.16 19.19 -10.33
N ALA A 22 9.25 18.48 -9.67
CA ALA A 22 9.58 17.23 -8.98
C ALA A 22 10.03 16.14 -9.96
N VAL A 23 9.43 16.09 -11.16
CA VAL A 23 9.88 15.19 -12.24
C VAL A 23 11.31 15.53 -12.66
N ASP A 24 11.61 16.81 -12.88
CA ASP A 24 12.95 17.26 -13.26
C ASP A 24 13.99 16.94 -12.19
N GLU A 25 13.65 17.11 -10.91
CA GLU A 25 14.50 16.75 -9.76
C GLU A 25 14.81 15.25 -9.72
N ILE A 26 13.81 14.39 -9.98
CA ILE A 26 13.99 12.94 -10.05
C ILE A 26 14.91 12.57 -11.23
N ILE A 27 14.70 13.19 -12.42
CA ILE A 27 15.54 12.96 -13.59
C ILE A 27 16.98 13.39 -13.32
N TYR A 28 17.17 14.55 -12.69
CA TYR A 28 18.49 15.06 -12.32
C TYR A 28 19.19 14.09 -11.35
N ALA A 29 18.50 13.66 -10.28
CA ALA A 29 19.05 12.71 -9.32
C ALA A 29 19.45 11.38 -9.97
N ALA A 30 18.64 10.88 -10.92
CA ALA A 30 18.96 9.67 -11.68
C ALA A 30 20.21 9.84 -12.55
N LYS A 31 20.36 10.99 -13.23
CA LYS A 31 21.54 11.30 -14.04
C LYS A 31 22.81 11.42 -13.19
N ASP A 32 22.74 12.18 -12.10
CA ASP A 32 23.85 12.33 -11.14
C ASP A 32 24.28 10.98 -10.56
N LEU A 33 23.31 10.12 -10.21
CA LEU A 33 23.61 8.76 -9.75
C LEU A 33 24.33 7.93 -10.81
N ILE A 34 23.89 7.96 -12.08
CA ILE A 34 24.56 7.25 -13.18
C ILE A 34 26.00 7.72 -13.33
N ASP A 35 26.24 9.02 -13.28
CA ASP A 35 27.59 9.58 -13.43
C ASP A 35 28.51 9.23 -12.26
N LYS A 36 27.96 9.17 -11.04
CA LYS A 36 28.68 8.65 -9.87
C LYS A 36 29.00 7.17 -10.01
N LEU A 37 28.04 6.34 -10.43
CA LEU A 37 28.21 4.90 -10.59
C LEU A 37 29.30 4.52 -11.61
N LYS A 38 29.55 5.35 -12.62
CA LYS A 38 30.66 5.14 -13.58
C LYS A 38 32.05 5.21 -12.94
N ARG A 39 32.18 5.82 -11.75
CA ARG A 39 33.44 6.07 -11.05
C ARG A 39 33.63 5.19 -9.81
N VAL A 40 32.68 4.29 -9.55
CA VAL A 40 32.69 3.43 -8.37
C VAL A 40 33.14 2.04 -8.77
N ASP A 41 34.15 1.52 -8.09
CA ASP A 41 34.59 0.14 -8.27
C ASP A 41 33.54 -0.86 -7.76
N LEU A 42 33.40 -1.96 -8.47
CA LEU A 42 32.53 -3.05 -8.04
C LEU A 42 33.15 -3.74 -6.81
N SER A 43 32.40 -3.76 -5.72
CA SER A 43 32.77 -4.47 -4.50
C SER A 43 31.88 -5.68 -4.25
N VAL A 44 32.44 -6.71 -3.61
CA VAL A 44 31.63 -7.79 -3.04
C VAL A 44 30.68 -7.20 -2.00
N TYR A 45 29.40 -7.51 -2.13
CA TYR A 45 28.40 -7.25 -1.11
C TYR A 45 27.88 -8.58 -0.58
N LYS A 46 27.32 -8.55 0.63
CA LYS A 46 26.63 -9.69 1.22
C LYS A 46 25.16 -9.37 1.34
N ILE A 47 24.31 -10.36 1.13
CA ILE A 47 22.86 -10.19 1.23
C ILE A 47 22.25 -11.35 2.00
N ALA A 48 21.14 -11.08 2.67
CA ALA A 48 20.25 -12.04 3.26
C ALA A 48 18.82 -11.49 3.18
N ASN A 49 17.85 -12.38 3.00
CA ASN A 49 16.45 -12.02 3.00
C ASN A 49 15.68 -12.90 3.97
N GLU A 50 14.61 -12.34 4.53
CA GLU A 50 13.74 -13.06 5.45
C GLU A 50 12.31 -12.51 5.37
N LYS A 51 11.34 -13.42 5.38
CA LYS A 51 9.92 -13.13 5.49
C LYS A 51 9.47 -13.39 6.93
N VAL A 52 8.61 -12.54 7.46
CA VAL A 52 7.97 -12.72 8.76
C VAL A 52 6.49 -12.39 8.68
N ILE A 53 5.70 -13.26 9.30
CA ILE A 53 4.27 -13.05 9.51
C ILE A 53 4.12 -12.87 11.03
N PRO A 54 3.88 -11.63 11.51
CA PRO A 54 3.72 -11.35 12.93
C PRO A 54 2.57 -12.18 13.53
N SER A 55 2.73 -12.67 14.76
CA SER A 55 1.76 -13.60 15.35
C SER A 55 0.43 -12.91 15.63
N PHE A 56 -0.69 -13.51 15.25
CA PHE A 56 -2.04 -12.97 15.48
C PHE A 56 -2.33 -11.62 14.81
N VAL A 57 -1.44 -11.12 13.93
CA VAL A 57 -1.75 -10.01 13.03
C VAL A 57 -2.43 -10.59 11.79
N THR A 58 -3.57 -10.04 11.46
CA THR A 58 -4.49 -10.57 10.45
C THR A 58 -4.71 -9.56 9.32
N PRO A 59 -5.33 -9.98 8.21
CA PRO A 59 -5.78 -9.05 7.17
C PRO A 59 -6.69 -7.93 7.71
N GLN A 60 -7.45 -8.20 8.78
CA GLN A 60 -8.27 -7.19 9.48
C GLN A 60 -7.45 -6.13 10.21
N ASP A 61 -6.14 -6.31 10.37
CA ASP A 61 -5.23 -5.30 10.92
C ASP A 61 -4.52 -4.51 9.81
N GLY A 62 -4.83 -4.80 8.54
CA GLY A 62 -4.23 -4.16 7.36
C GLY A 62 -2.95 -4.84 6.85
N LEU A 63 -2.64 -6.06 7.31
CA LEU A 63 -1.49 -6.85 6.84
C LEU A 63 -1.96 -8.10 6.07
N GLY A 64 -1.63 -8.17 4.78
CA GLY A 64 -1.90 -9.31 3.90
C GLY A 64 -1.09 -10.54 4.26
N SER A 65 -1.44 -11.67 3.62
CA SER A 65 -0.85 -12.97 3.89
C SER A 65 0.64 -13.07 3.56
N ASN A 66 1.19 -12.14 2.74
CA ASN A 66 2.63 -12.06 2.54
C ASN A 66 3.38 -11.37 3.67
N GLY A 67 2.70 -10.82 4.66
CA GLY A 67 3.34 -10.29 5.86
C GLY A 67 4.42 -9.26 5.53
N ILE A 68 5.59 -9.42 6.13
CA ILE A 68 6.70 -8.46 6.03
C ILE A 68 7.91 -9.17 5.44
N SER A 69 8.48 -8.60 4.38
CA SER A 69 9.71 -9.09 3.75
C SER A 69 10.85 -8.11 4.00
N ILE A 70 11.98 -8.63 4.44
CA ILE A 70 13.18 -7.85 4.75
C ILE A 70 14.32 -8.36 3.88
N ILE A 71 14.94 -7.47 3.11
CA ILE A 71 16.21 -7.70 2.44
C ILE A 71 17.26 -6.87 3.17
N TYR A 72 18.22 -7.54 3.78
CA TYR A 72 19.34 -6.91 4.45
C TYR A 72 20.61 -7.16 3.65
N TYR A 73 21.39 -6.10 3.39
CA TYR A 73 22.63 -6.22 2.64
C TYR A 73 23.73 -5.31 3.15
N GLU A 74 24.95 -5.83 3.14
CA GLU A 74 26.16 -5.13 3.57
C GLU A 74 27.07 -4.88 2.37
N THR A 75 27.48 -3.62 2.25
CA THR A 75 28.55 -3.16 1.37
C THR A 75 29.80 -2.91 2.21
N ILE A 76 30.94 -2.57 1.59
CA ILE A 76 32.20 -2.31 2.32
C ILE A 76 32.02 -1.31 3.47
N ASN A 77 31.19 -0.29 3.28
CA ASN A 77 31.10 0.86 4.20
C ASN A 77 29.73 1.03 4.86
N ALA A 78 28.74 0.16 4.57
CA ALA A 78 27.38 0.39 5.03
C ALA A 78 26.55 -0.90 5.13
N SER A 79 25.73 -0.95 6.18
CA SER A 79 24.62 -1.86 6.37
C SER A 79 23.33 -1.23 5.85
N ASN A 80 22.60 -1.95 5.01
CA ASN A 80 21.44 -1.42 4.31
C ASN A 80 20.25 -2.38 4.41
N CYS A 81 19.04 -1.84 4.30
CA CYS A 81 17.82 -2.62 4.44
C CYS A 81 16.71 -2.17 3.47
N ILE A 82 15.99 -3.12 2.90
CA ILE A 82 14.71 -2.87 2.23
C ILE A 82 13.66 -3.67 2.99
N ILE A 83 12.66 -2.98 3.53
CA ILE A 83 11.51 -3.59 4.20
C ILE A 83 10.27 -3.35 3.37
N THR A 84 9.55 -4.43 3.07
CA THR A 84 8.30 -4.37 2.34
C THR A 84 7.18 -4.99 3.18
N PHE A 85 6.07 -4.28 3.32
CA PHE A 85 4.88 -4.75 4.01
C PHE A 85 3.81 -5.11 2.99
N ASP A 86 3.21 -6.29 3.11
CA ASP A 86 2.01 -6.63 2.35
C ASP A 86 0.81 -5.89 2.91
N SER A 87 0.63 -4.66 2.46
CA SER A 87 -0.37 -3.74 2.99
C SER A 87 -0.62 -2.66 1.95
N ASN A 88 -1.81 -2.05 1.97
CA ASN A 88 -2.03 -0.89 1.13
C ASN A 88 -1.14 0.28 1.59
N ASN A 89 -1.16 0.62 2.88
CA ASN A 89 -0.43 1.75 3.43
C ASN A 89 -0.06 1.55 4.91
N LEU A 90 1.04 2.18 5.34
CA LEU A 90 1.42 2.25 6.76
C LEU A 90 0.90 3.53 7.40
N SER A 91 0.56 3.44 8.69
CA SER A 91 0.35 4.62 9.51
C SER A 91 1.67 5.39 9.65
N PRO A 92 1.66 6.73 9.68
CA PRO A 92 2.89 7.51 9.88
C PRO A 92 3.63 7.12 11.17
N LYS A 93 2.88 6.76 12.22
CA LYS A 93 3.42 6.27 13.50
C LYS A 93 4.19 4.96 13.31
N LEU A 94 3.63 3.99 12.59
CA LEU A 94 4.30 2.71 12.34
C LEU A 94 5.56 2.90 11.51
N LYS A 95 5.48 3.69 10.44
CA LYS A 95 6.65 3.99 9.61
C LYS A 95 7.79 4.57 10.46
N MET A 96 7.50 5.60 11.26
CA MET A 96 8.49 6.26 12.12
C MET A 96 9.11 5.29 13.13
N GLU A 97 8.34 4.39 13.74
CA GLU A 97 8.90 3.45 14.71
C GLU A 97 9.76 2.36 14.06
N VAL A 98 9.45 1.97 12.82
CA VAL A 98 10.32 1.10 12.02
C VAL A 98 11.64 1.82 11.71
N GLU A 99 11.60 3.10 11.31
CA GLU A 99 12.81 3.92 11.09
C GLU A 99 13.65 4.02 12.37
N ASN A 100 13.02 4.30 13.51
CA ASN A 100 13.69 4.32 14.82
C ASN A 100 14.37 2.98 15.15
N THR A 101 13.68 1.87 14.87
CA THR A 101 14.22 0.52 15.09
C THR A 101 15.42 0.24 14.20
N LEU A 102 15.36 0.62 12.92
CA LEU A 102 16.46 0.47 11.96
C LEU A 102 17.68 1.31 12.40
N ASN A 103 17.46 2.57 12.77
CA ASN A 103 18.50 3.47 13.28
C ASN A 103 19.15 2.91 14.55
N ARG A 104 18.34 2.46 15.52
CA ARG A 104 18.81 1.86 16.80
C ARG A 104 19.67 0.62 16.59
N LEU A 105 19.39 -0.15 15.53
CA LEU A 105 20.17 -1.34 15.19
C LEU A 105 21.41 -1.04 14.34
N GLY A 106 21.67 0.24 14.00
CA GLY A 106 22.85 0.65 13.23
C GLY A 106 22.75 0.31 11.75
N ILE A 107 21.58 0.51 11.14
CA ILE A 107 21.39 0.38 9.69
C ILE A 107 21.54 1.77 9.07
N ASP A 108 22.52 1.92 8.18
CA ASP A 108 22.93 3.21 7.62
C ASP A 108 21.93 3.76 6.62
N LYS A 109 21.35 2.90 5.79
CA LYS A 109 20.37 3.28 4.77
C LYS A 109 19.24 2.28 4.69
N TYR A 110 18.03 2.78 4.47
CA TYR A 110 16.89 1.91 4.33
C TYR A 110 15.81 2.48 3.41
N VAL A 111 15.01 1.56 2.87
CA VAL A 111 13.78 1.86 2.15
C VAL A 111 12.66 1.07 2.80
N ILE A 112 11.56 1.76 3.12
CA ILE A 112 10.32 1.16 3.59
C ILE A 112 9.30 1.29 2.47
N CYS A 113 8.74 0.16 2.04
CA CYS A 113 7.74 0.06 0.99
C CYS A 113 6.52 -0.70 1.48
N THR A 114 5.39 -0.52 0.79
CA THR A 114 4.24 -1.42 0.90
C THR A 114 3.95 -2.09 -0.44
N THR A 115 3.14 -3.15 -0.42
CA THR A 115 2.55 -3.75 -1.63
C THR A 115 1.04 -3.72 -1.55
N ASP A 116 0.40 -3.10 -2.54
CA ASP A 116 -1.06 -3.18 -2.70
C ASP A 116 -1.43 -4.45 -3.47
N THR A 117 -1.39 -5.59 -2.79
CA THR A 117 -1.88 -6.88 -3.32
C THR A 117 -3.40 -6.95 -3.39
N HIS A 118 -4.09 -5.92 -2.90
CA HIS A 118 -5.54 -5.84 -2.69
C HIS A 118 -6.15 -6.89 -1.75
N GLU A 119 -5.37 -7.77 -1.12
CA GLU A 119 -5.89 -8.77 -0.18
C GLU A 119 -6.57 -8.12 1.04
N VAL A 120 -6.05 -6.98 1.50
CA VAL A 120 -6.56 -6.24 2.67
C VAL A 120 -7.56 -5.14 2.30
N THR A 121 -7.92 -5.03 1.02
CA THR A 121 -8.85 -3.99 0.53
C THR A 121 -10.29 -4.49 0.57
N ALA A 122 -11.22 -3.61 0.92
CA ALA A 122 -12.66 -3.84 1.01
C ALA A 122 -13.10 -4.98 1.95
N LEU A 123 -12.24 -5.37 2.91
CA LEU A 123 -12.59 -6.34 3.95
C LEU A 123 -13.63 -5.81 4.93
N ASP A 124 -13.61 -4.50 5.20
CA ASP A 124 -14.57 -3.81 6.04
C ASP A 124 -15.10 -2.54 5.35
N LEU A 125 -16.31 -2.12 5.73
CA LEU A 125 -16.88 -0.82 5.33
C LEU A 125 -16.26 0.32 6.14
N VAL A 126 -14.95 0.53 5.99
CA VAL A 126 -14.19 1.61 6.62
C VAL A 126 -14.00 2.79 5.66
N LYS A 127 -13.90 4.00 6.21
CA LYS A 127 -13.65 5.22 5.43
C LYS A 127 -12.31 5.10 4.71
N GLY A 128 -12.34 5.02 3.37
CA GLY A 128 -11.14 4.83 2.55
C GLY A 128 -10.98 3.42 1.96
N GLY A 129 -11.85 2.47 2.33
CA GLY A 129 -11.93 1.16 1.71
C GLY A 129 -10.92 0.13 2.19
N TYR A 130 -10.03 0.46 3.12
CA TYR A 130 -9.11 -0.47 3.77
C TYR A 130 -8.67 0.10 5.13
N ARG A 131 -8.13 -0.75 6.00
CA ARG A 131 -7.51 -0.32 7.27
C ARG A 131 -6.03 -0.05 7.07
N VAL A 132 -5.56 1.05 7.63
CA VAL A 132 -4.15 1.44 7.54
C VAL A 132 -3.35 0.62 8.55
N LEU A 133 -2.27 -0.02 8.10
CA LEU A 133 -1.49 -0.90 8.97
C LEU A 133 -0.81 -0.09 10.09
N GLY A 134 -1.00 -0.55 11.33
CA GLY A 134 -0.43 0.08 12.52
C GLY A 134 -1.31 1.15 13.17
N GLU A 135 -2.61 1.19 12.85
CA GLU A 135 -3.61 1.91 13.66
C GLU A 135 -4.06 1.11 14.89
N ASP A 136 -4.11 -0.22 14.81
CA ASP A 136 -4.35 -1.08 15.98
C ASP A 136 -3.08 -1.21 16.83
N GLU A 137 -3.20 -0.91 18.12
CA GLU A 137 -2.08 -0.88 19.07
C GLU A 137 -1.48 -2.27 19.35
N LYS A 138 -2.28 -3.34 19.30
CA LYS A 138 -1.79 -4.70 19.53
C LYS A 138 -1.00 -5.17 18.31
N ALA A 139 -1.54 -4.99 17.11
CA ALA A 139 -0.87 -5.28 15.86
C ALA A 139 0.43 -4.46 15.72
N PHE A 140 0.38 -3.16 16.02
CA PHE A 140 1.53 -2.27 16.02
C PHE A 140 2.71 -2.84 16.82
N ARG A 141 2.47 -3.22 18.09
CA ARG A 141 3.54 -3.74 18.96
C ARG A 141 4.13 -5.05 18.45
N GLU A 142 3.29 -5.95 17.96
CA GLU A 142 3.73 -7.26 17.46
C GLU A 142 4.51 -7.14 16.14
N ILE A 143 4.14 -6.19 15.27
CA ILE A 143 4.89 -5.86 14.04
C ILE A 143 6.30 -5.39 14.39
N ILE A 144 6.45 -4.39 15.27
CA ILE A 144 7.76 -3.86 15.66
C ILE A 144 8.64 -4.95 16.28
N LYS A 145 8.07 -5.73 17.21
CA LYS A 145 8.75 -6.87 17.84
C LYS A 145 9.24 -7.89 16.81
N SER A 146 8.39 -8.22 15.83
CA SER A 146 8.72 -9.18 14.77
C SER A 146 9.85 -8.68 13.87
N ILE A 147 9.82 -7.39 13.48
CA ILE A 147 10.87 -6.75 12.69
C ILE A 147 12.20 -6.75 13.46
N GLU A 148 12.19 -6.31 14.72
CA GLU A 148 13.39 -6.27 15.56
C GLU A 148 14.01 -7.66 15.74
N PHE A 149 13.18 -8.68 15.94
CA PHE A 149 13.62 -10.07 16.03
C PHE A 149 14.30 -10.54 14.73
N VAL A 150 13.71 -10.28 13.57
CA VAL A 150 14.29 -10.64 12.26
C VAL A 150 15.60 -9.91 12.01
N LEU A 151 15.64 -8.60 12.22
CA LEU A 151 16.83 -7.79 11.97
C LEU A 151 18.05 -8.22 12.82
N ARG A 152 17.82 -8.69 14.06
CA ARG A 152 18.91 -9.22 14.89
C ARG A 152 19.49 -10.54 14.39
N ARG A 153 18.68 -11.38 13.74
CA ARG A 153 19.13 -12.71 13.26
C ARG A 153 19.60 -12.72 11.81
N ILE A 154 19.05 -11.84 10.96
CA ILE A 154 19.32 -11.85 9.53
C ILE A 154 20.80 -11.60 9.20
N ARG A 155 21.50 -10.83 10.04
CA ARG A 155 22.96 -10.61 9.94
C ARG A 155 23.77 -11.91 9.92
N LYS A 156 23.34 -12.93 10.66
CA LYS A 156 24.01 -14.24 10.71
C LYS A 156 23.80 -15.07 9.44
N LYS A 157 22.88 -14.65 8.56
CA LYS A 157 22.52 -15.34 7.32
C LYS A 157 23.17 -14.72 6.08
N LEU A 158 23.92 -13.63 6.24
CA LEU A 158 24.61 -12.91 5.16
C LEU A 158 25.56 -13.82 4.39
N ARG A 159 25.46 -13.75 3.06
CA ARG A 159 26.37 -14.46 2.15
C ARG A 159 26.79 -13.54 1.02
N PRO A 160 28.04 -13.64 0.53
CA PRO A 160 28.41 -13.05 -0.75
C PRO A 160 27.41 -13.50 -1.83
N SER A 161 26.98 -12.59 -2.69
CA SER A 161 25.99 -12.91 -3.73
C SER A 161 26.15 -12.01 -4.93
N ASP A 162 25.61 -12.47 -6.06
CA ASP A 162 25.50 -11.72 -7.30
C ASP A 162 24.03 -11.31 -7.54
N ILE A 163 23.82 -10.17 -8.18
CA ILE A 163 22.49 -9.68 -8.57
C ILE A 163 22.37 -9.89 -10.08
N HIS A 164 21.36 -10.66 -10.46
CA HIS A 164 20.96 -10.79 -11.86
C HIS A 164 19.62 -10.10 -12.07
N PHE A 165 19.54 -9.29 -13.11
CA PHE A 165 18.31 -8.62 -13.50
C PHE A 165 17.74 -9.26 -14.76
N TYR A 166 16.50 -9.72 -14.67
CA TYR A 166 15.75 -10.26 -15.80
C TYR A 166 14.47 -9.46 -15.99
N ARG A 167 14.13 -9.19 -17.26
CA ARG A 167 12.85 -8.60 -17.63
C ARG A 167 12.07 -9.61 -18.44
N HIS A 168 10.86 -9.91 -17.99
CA HIS A 168 9.93 -10.76 -18.73
C HIS A 168 8.68 -9.96 -19.10
N LYS A 169 8.17 -10.16 -20.31
CA LYS A 169 6.93 -9.53 -20.77
C LYS A 169 5.78 -10.51 -20.54
N VAL A 170 4.91 -10.20 -19.58
CA VAL A 170 3.70 -10.97 -19.33
C VAL A 170 2.55 -10.38 -20.14
N LEU A 171 1.92 -11.19 -20.99
CA LEU A 171 0.68 -10.81 -21.66
C LEU A 171 -0.48 -11.26 -20.80
N THR A 172 -1.24 -10.31 -20.27
CA THR A 172 -2.46 -10.56 -19.50
C THR A 172 -3.59 -9.68 -20.04
N ARG A 173 -4.83 -10.15 -19.88
CA ARG A 173 -6.01 -9.34 -20.18
C ARG A 173 -6.34 -8.52 -18.93
N VAL A 174 -6.23 -7.21 -19.06
CA VAL A 174 -6.70 -6.27 -18.04
C VAL A 174 -8.09 -5.77 -18.42
N LEU A 175 -8.90 -5.39 -17.42
CA LEU A 175 -10.09 -4.61 -17.70
C LEU A 175 -9.66 -3.28 -18.34
N GLY A 176 -10.10 -3.06 -19.58
CA GLY A 176 -9.85 -1.79 -20.28
C GLY A 176 -10.59 -0.64 -19.61
N TYR A 177 -10.04 0.57 -19.78
CA TYR A 177 -10.62 1.81 -19.26
C TYR A 177 -12.10 1.96 -19.66
N ASP A 178 -12.43 1.68 -20.92
CA ASP A 178 -13.79 1.78 -21.48
C ASP A 178 -14.81 0.91 -20.73
N LEU A 179 -14.39 -0.28 -20.27
CA LEU A 179 -15.30 -1.18 -19.54
C LEU A 179 -15.55 -0.64 -18.13
N ILE A 180 -14.53 -0.09 -17.47
CA ILE A 180 -14.65 0.55 -16.16
C ILE A 180 -15.56 1.79 -16.26
N GLU A 181 -15.39 2.59 -17.30
CA GLU A 181 -16.21 3.78 -17.55
C GLU A 181 -17.68 3.41 -17.79
N LYS A 182 -17.96 2.45 -18.68
CA LYS A 182 -19.32 1.96 -18.93
C LYS A 182 -19.99 1.40 -17.68
N LEU A 183 -19.26 0.67 -16.83
CA LEU A 183 -19.78 0.20 -15.54
C LEU A 183 -20.12 1.36 -14.61
N GLY A 184 -19.28 2.41 -14.57
CA GLY A 184 -19.53 3.64 -13.82
C GLY A 184 -20.77 4.39 -14.31
N GLU A 185 -20.95 4.49 -15.62
CA GLU A 185 -22.13 5.11 -16.25
C GLU A 185 -23.41 4.33 -15.92
N LEU A 186 -23.38 3.00 -16.06
CA LEU A 186 -24.51 2.12 -15.73
C LEU A 186 -24.91 2.25 -14.26
N SER A 187 -23.94 2.26 -13.34
CA SER A 187 -24.18 2.47 -11.92
C SER A 187 -24.84 3.83 -11.64
N THR A 188 -24.32 4.90 -12.26
CA THR A 188 -24.87 6.25 -12.13
C THR A 188 -26.29 6.34 -12.69
N TYR A 189 -26.55 5.72 -13.83
CA TYR A 189 -27.88 5.66 -14.44
C TYR A 189 -28.86 4.90 -13.56
N GLY A 190 -28.48 3.71 -13.07
CA GLY A 190 -29.29 2.91 -12.15
C GLY A 190 -29.65 3.69 -10.88
N PHE A 191 -28.69 4.40 -10.29
CA PHE A 191 -28.94 5.25 -9.11
C PHE A 191 -29.90 6.42 -9.39
N LYS A 192 -29.79 7.06 -10.57
CA LYS A 192 -30.73 8.09 -11.01
C LYS A 192 -32.15 7.53 -11.19
N MET A 193 -32.27 6.35 -11.79
CA MET A 193 -33.56 5.68 -11.94
C MET A 193 -34.17 5.33 -10.58
N PHE A 194 -33.40 4.73 -9.69
CA PHE A 194 -33.84 4.40 -8.34
C PHE A 194 -34.35 5.62 -7.56
N LYS A 195 -33.61 6.74 -7.61
CA LYS A 195 -34.06 8.01 -7.01
C LYS A 195 -35.42 8.45 -7.54
N ARG A 196 -35.61 8.44 -8.87
CA ARG A 196 -36.89 8.80 -9.50
C ARG A 196 -38.01 7.87 -9.02
N PHE A 197 -37.79 6.56 -9.04
CA PHE A 197 -38.78 5.59 -8.57
C PHE A 197 -39.17 5.79 -7.11
N ILE A 198 -38.21 6.05 -6.22
CA ILE A 198 -38.53 6.38 -4.82
C ILE A 198 -39.34 7.67 -4.74
N THR A 199 -38.94 8.74 -5.42
CA THR A 199 -39.68 10.02 -5.35
C THR A 199 -41.11 9.89 -5.88
N PHE A 200 -41.31 9.17 -6.99
CA PHE A 200 -42.65 8.90 -7.52
C PHE A 200 -43.44 7.97 -6.61
N GLY A 201 -42.81 6.91 -6.10
CA GLY A 201 -43.42 5.95 -5.19
C GLY A 201 -43.87 6.57 -3.87
N THR A 202 -43.03 7.43 -3.27
CA THR A 202 -43.39 8.16 -2.05
C THR A 202 -44.50 9.17 -2.30
N PHE A 203 -44.51 9.84 -3.46
CA PHE A 203 -45.60 10.74 -3.84
C PHE A 203 -46.95 10.00 -3.98
N ILE A 204 -46.96 8.86 -4.68
CA ILE A 204 -48.16 8.01 -4.82
C ILE A 204 -48.61 7.48 -3.45
N PHE A 205 -47.68 7.03 -2.61
CA PHE A 205 -47.98 6.55 -1.26
C PHE A 205 -48.60 7.64 -0.38
N LEU A 206 -48.08 8.86 -0.43
CA LEU A 206 -48.65 10.01 0.30
C LEU A 206 -50.05 10.40 -0.21
N LEU A 207 -50.28 10.35 -1.53
CA LEU A 207 -51.60 10.53 -2.14
C LEU A 207 -52.60 9.46 -1.68
N PHE A 208 -52.16 8.20 -1.61
CA PHE A 208 -52.99 7.12 -1.12
C PHE A 208 -53.40 7.34 0.35
N ILE A 209 -52.44 7.71 1.20
CA ILE A 209 -52.71 8.05 2.62
C ILE A 209 -53.62 9.27 2.78
N SER A 210 -53.56 10.27 1.90
CA SER A 210 -54.43 11.45 2.03
C SER A 210 -55.87 11.20 1.59
N ILE A 211 -56.08 10.26 0.66
CA ILE A 211 -57.41 9.93 0.13
C ILE A 211 -58.10 8.83 0.96
N PHE A 212 -57.34 7.89 1.55
CA PHE A 212 -57.90 6.76 2.30
C PHE A 212 -58.77 7.14 3.53
N PRO A 213 -58.41 8.14 4.37
CA PRO A 213 -59.22 8.56 5.51
C PRO A 213 -60.54 9.20 5.08
N VAL A 214 -60.55 9.87 3.92
CA VAL A 214 -61.74 10.51 3.36
C VAL A 214 -62.76 9.46 2.95
N PHE A 215 -62.34 8.31 2.43
CA PHE A 215 -63.29 7.24 2.08
C PHE A 215 -63.83 6.48 3.29
N THR A 216 -63.06 6.35 4.37
CA THR A 216 -63.53 5.69 5.60
C THR A 216 -64.47 6.55 6.47
N MET A 217 -64.55 7.87 6.23
CA MET A 217 -65.53 8.75 6.90
C MET A 217 -66.89 8.84 6.18
N TYR A 218 -67.01 8.29 4.97
CA TYR A 218 -68.23 8.32 4.15
C TYR A 218 -68.86 6.93 3.95
N ILE A 219 -68.48 5.94 4.78
CA ILE A 219 -69.13 4.63 4.94
C ILE A 219 -69.59 4.53 6.40
#